data_AF-A0A7W8JQT2-F1
#
_entry.id   AF-A0A7W8JQT2-F1
#
_cell.length_a   1.000
_cell.length_b   1.000
_cell.length_c   1.000
_cell.angle_alpha   90.00
_cell.angle_beta   90.00
_cell.angle_gamma   90.00
#
_symmetry.space_group_name_H-M   'P 1'
#
loop_
_entity.id
_entity.type
_entity.pdbx_description
1 polymer ?
#
loop_
_entity_poly.entity_id
_entity_poly.type
_entity_poly.pdbx_seq_one_letter_code
_entity_poly.pdbx_strand_id
1 'polypeptide(L)'
;MTPLPVLTLYTRLGCHLCEQAQANLTRLEFRVQVLDVDLRPEWQQRYGHDVPVLTLDDRVLARGVLSPGRLSMIKVQLLRAAEHSRPSGG
;
A
#
# COMPACT_ATOMS: atom_id res chain seq x y z
N MET A 1 14.76 14.81 -5.95
CA MET A 1 13.65 13.88 -6.22
C MET A 1 13.16 13.35 -4.90
N THR A 2 11.97 13.74 -4.45
CA THR A 2 11.42 13.27 -3.17
C THR A 2 11.10 11.78 -3.31
N PRO A 3 11.73 10.88 -2.54
CA PRO A 3 11.43 9.46 -2.65
C PRO A 3 9.98 9.22 -2.20
N LEU A 4 9.26 8.37 -2.94
CA LEU A 4 7.96 7.87 -2.49
C LEU A 4 8.16 7.13 -1.16
N PRO A 5 7.24 7.29 -0.19
CA PRO A 5 7.32 6.57 1.06
C PRO A 5 7.13 5.07 0.82
N VAL A 6 7.70 4.25 1.71
CA VAL A 6 7.52 2.79 1.67
C VAL A 6 6.13 2.45 2.22
N LEU A 7 5.32 1.77 1.41
CA LEU A 7 3.99 1.28 1.78
C LEU A 7 4.06 -0.16 2.24
N THR A 8 3.03 -0.62 2.93
CA THR A 8 2.87 -2.03 3.31
C THR A 8 1.64 -2.59 2.61
N LEU A 9 1.81 -3.67 1.85
CA LEU A 9 0.73 -4.41 1.22
C LEU A 9 0.50 -5.71 1.99
N TYR A 10 -0.60 -5.76 2.74
CA TYR A 10 -1.08 -6.99 3.33
C TYR A 10 -1.79 -7.83 2.27
N THR A 11 -1.31 -9.06 2.11
CA THR A 11 -1.76 -10.02 1.12
C THR A 11 -2.02 -11.38 1.76
N ARG A 12 -2.56 -12.33 1.01
CA ARG A 12 -2.69 -13.73 1.41
C ARG A 12 -2.43 -14.65 0.23
N LEU A 13 -1.95 -15.86 0.51
CA LEU A 13 -1.76 -16.89 -0.52
C LEU A 13 -3.09 -17.31 -1.16
N GLY A 14 -3.06 -17.58 -2.46
CA GLY A 14 -4.21 -18.09 -3.21
C GLY A 14 -5.25 -17.04 -3.60
N CYS A 15 -4.97 -15.74 -3.43
CA CYS A 15 -5.90 -14.67 -3.82
C CYS A 15 -5.49 -14.01 -5.14
N HIS A 16 -6.24 -14.26 -6.21
CA HIS A 16 -5.98 -13.68 -7.52
C HIS A 16 -6.02 -12.13 -7.54
N LEU A 17 -6.87 -11.53 -6.68
CA LEU A 17 -6.92 -10.06 -6.53
C LEU A 17 -5.63 -9.49 -5.95
N CYS A 18 -4.96 -10.23 -5.06
CA CYS A 18 -3.68 -9.81 -4.48
C CYS A 18 -2.56 -9.79 -5.51
N GLU A 19 -2.51 -10.78 -6.40
CA GLU A 19 -1.51 -10.83 -7.47
C GLU A 19 -1.68 -9.65 -8.43
N GLN A 20 -2.92 -9.35 -8.82
CA GLN A 20 -3.21 -8.17 -9.65
C GLN A 20 -2.79 -6.87 -8.95
N ALA A 21 -3.07 -6.73 -7.66
CA ALA A 21 -2.66 -5.58 -6.88
C ALA A 21 -1.14 -5.39 -6.88
N GLN A 22 -0.40 -6.47 -6.63
CA GLN A 22 1.06 -6.46 -6.60
C GLN A 22 1.63 -6.09 -7.98
N ALA A 23 1.12 -6.71 -9.06
CA ALA A 23 1.52 -6.39 -10.42
C ALA A 23 1.29 -4.91 -10.76
N ASN A 24 0.15 -4.34 -10.35
CA ASN A 24 -0.15 -2.92 -10.57
C ASN A 24 0.79 -2.00 -9.78
N LEU A 25 1.10 -2.35 -8.53
CA LEU A 25 2.03 -1.58 -7.69
C LEU A 25 3.45 -1.60 -8.27
N THR A 26 3.93 -2.76 -8.71
CA THR A 26 5.22 -2.90 -9.39
C THR A 26 5.26 -2.10 -10.68
N ARG A 27 4.20 -2.15 -11.51
CA ARG A 27 4.11 -1.37 -12.76
C ARG A 27 4.16 0.13 -12.52
N LEU A 28 3.65 0.60 -11.38
CA LEU A 28 3.66 1.99 -10.98
C LEU A 28 4.91 2.37 -10.16
N GLU A 29 5.89 1.47 -10.05
CA GLU A 29 7.14 1.65 -9.31
C GLU A 29 6.93 2.12 -7.86
N PHE A 30 5.88 1.59 -7.21
CA PHE A 30 5.69 1.83 -5.79
C PHE A 30 6.71 1.04 -4.98
N ARG A 31 7.22 1.66 -3.92
CA ARG A 31 7.96 0.95 -2.87
C ARG A 31 6.95 0.35 -1.91
N VAL A 32 6.69 -0.94 -2.04
CA VAL A 32 5.77 -1.67 -1.16
C VAL A 32 6.46 -2.87 -0.51
N GLN A 33 6.23 -3.06 0.78
CA GLN A 33 6.60 -4.26 1.51
C GLN A 33 5.39 -5.19 1.54
N VAL A 34 5.55 -6.39 0.99
CA VAL A 34 4.47 -7.38 0.91
C VAL A 34 4.53 -8.23 2.17
N LEU A 35 3.45 -8.20 2.96
CA LEU A 35 3.31 -8.98 4.18
C LEU A 35 2.13 -9.94 4.03
N ASP A 36 2.38 -11.22 4.29
CA ASP A 36 1.32 -12.21 4.32
C ASP A 36 0.60 -12.18 5.66
N VAL A 37 -0.71 -11.91 5.64
CA VAL A 37 -1.55 -11.84 6.84
C VAL A 37 -1.63 -13.18 7.55
N ASP A 38 -1.43 -14.30 6.86
CA ASP A 38 -1.45 -15.64 7.46
C ASP A 38 -0.18 -15.91 8.31
N LEU A 39 0.88 -15.09 8.20
CA LEU A 39 2.10 -15.21 9.02
C LEU A 39 1.93 -14.72 10.46
N ARG A 40 0.89 -13.93 10.74
CA ARG A 40 0.65 -13.32 12.05
C ARG A 40 -0.86 -13.25 12.34
N PRO A 41 -1.33 -13.82 13.46
CA PRO A 41 -2.77 -13.83 13.77
C PRO A 41 -3.34 -12.41 13.96
N GLU A 42 -2.54 -11.46 14.45
CA GLU A 42 -2.90 -10.05 14.54
C GLU A 42 -3.25 -9.42 13.18
N TRP A 43 -2.47 -9.71 12.13
CA TRP A 43 -2.71 -9.18 10.79
C TRP A 43 -3.89 -9.89 10.14
N GLN A 44 -4.03 -11.20 10.37
CA GLN A 44 -5.18 -11.97 9.91
C GLN A 44 -6.49 -11.42 10.50
N GLN A 45 -6.53 -11.12 11.80
CA GLN A 45 -7.74 -10.55 12.41
C GLN A 45 -8.01 -9.11 11.98
N ARG A 46 -6.97 -8.28 11.81
CA ARG A 46 -7.13 -6.86 11.45
C ARG A 46 -7.40 -6.64 9.96
N TYR A 47 -6.79 -7.43 9.08
CA TYR A 47 -6.78 -7.21 7.63
C TYR A 47 -7.19 -8.43 6.80
N GLY A 48 -7.25 -9.64 7.38
CA GLY A 48 -7.48 -10.88 6.63
C GLY A 48 -8.82 -10.95 5.87
N HIS A 49 -9.84 -10.20 6.31
CA HIS A 49 -11.12 -10.08 5.63
C HIS A 49 -11.14 -9.02 4.51
N ASP A 50 -10.19 -8.09 4.51
CA ASP A 50 -10.13 -6.93 3.62
C ASP A 50 -8.97 -7.00 2.61
N VAL A 51 -8.19 -8.09 2.61
CA VAL A 51 -7.05 -8.24 1.71
C VAL A 51 -7.47 -8.19 0.23
N PRO A 52 -6.67 -7.55 -0.65
CA PRO A 52 -5.41 -6.87 -0.34
C PRO A 52 -5.60 -5.50 0.32
N VAL A 53 -4.82 -5.22 1.38
CA VAL A 53 -4.85 -3.93 2.10
C VAL A 53 -3.52 -3.21 1.94
N LEU A 54 -3.56 -1.97 1.46
CA LEU A 54 -2.41 -1.10 1.30
C LEU A 54 -2.40 -0.06 2.43
N THR A 55 -1.31 0.02 3.18
CA THR A 55 -1.12 0.95 4.29
C THR A 55 0.17 1.76 4.16
N LEU A 56 0.23 2.90 4.85
CA LEU A 56 1.40 3.74 5.02
C LEU A 56 1.49 4.13 6.49
N ASP A 57 2.53 3.69 7.21
CA ASP A 57 2.79 4.10 8.61
C ASP A 57 1.52 3.97 9.50
N ASP A 58 0.90 2.80 9.50
CA ASP A 58 -0.40 2.46 10.15
C ASP A 58 -1.68 3.03 9.48
N ARG A 59 -1.57 4.00 8.57
CA ARG A 59 -2.74 4.53 7.83
C ARG A 59 -3.14 3.65 6.66
N VAL A 60 -4.38 3.16 6.65
CA VAL A 60 -4.95 2.45 5.48
C VAL A 60 -5.19 3.43 4.33
N LEU A 61 -4.52 3.20 3.20
CA LEU A 61 -4.69 3.97 1.96
C LEU A 61 -5.81 3.38 1.09
N ALA A 62 -5.85 2.06 0.99
CA ALA A 62 -6.84 1.34 0.20
C ALA A 62 -6.99 -0.11 0.68
N ARG A 63 -8.16 -0.69 0.44
CA ARG A 63 -8.51 -2.08 0.73
C ARG A 63 -9.33 -2.67 -0.42
N GLY A 64 -9.23 -3.98 -0.65
CA GLY A 64 -9.92 -4.67 -1.74
C GLY A 64 -9.30 -4.37 -3.11
N VAL A 65 -10.08 -3.82 -4.06
CA VAL A 65 -9.63 -3.69 -5.46
C VAL A 65 -8.63 -2.53 -5.62
N LEU A 66 -7.37 -2.89 -5.86
CA LEU A 66 -6.24 -1.97 -6.12
C LEU A 66 -6.01 -1.81 -7.64
N SER A 67 -6.98 -1.17 -8.31
CA SER A 67 -6.90 -0.88 -9.75
C SER A 67 -5.81 0.16 -10.05
N PRO A 68 -5.20 0.14 -11.26
CA PRO A 68 -4.18 1.10 -11.65
C PRO A 68 -4.61 2.56 -11.49
N GLY A 69 -5.85 2.90 -11.84
CA GLY A 69 -6.37 4.26 -11.71
C GLY A 69 -6.43 4.75 -10.26
N ARG A 70 -6.83 3.88 -9.33
CA ARG A 70 -6.86 4.19 -7.89
C ARG A 70 -5.44 4.35 -7.35
N LEU A 71 -4.52 3.46 -7.72
CA LEU A 71 -3.12 3.53 -7.32
C LEU A 71 -2.43 4.79 -7.84
N SER A 72 -2.68 5.18 -9.09
CA SER A 72 -2.16 6.44 -9.65
C SER A 72 -2.65 7.65 -8.85
N MET A 73 -3.93 7.68 -8.47
CA MET A 73 -4.46 8.76 -7.63
C MET A 73 -3.77 8.81 -6.26
N ILE A 74 -3.59 7.66 -5.61
CA ILE A 74 -2.87 7.54 -4.33
C ILE A 74 -1.43 8.04 -4.50
N LYS A 75 -0.74 7.67 -5.60
CA LYS A 75 0.64 8.13 -5.88
C LYS A 75 0.73 9.65 -5.88
N VAL A 76 -0.18 10.31 -6.58
CA VAL A 76 -0.23 11.77 -6.65
C VAL A 76 -0.50 12.38 -5.29
N GLN A 77 -1.41 11.80 -4.49
CA GLN A 77 -1.66 12.28 -3.13
C GLN A 77 -0.45 12.12 -2.22
N LEU A 78 0.26 11.00 -2.30
CA LEU A 78 1.47 10.74 -1.52
C LEU A 78 2.61 11.67 -1.89
N LEU A 79 2.82 11.92 -3.18
CA LEU A 79 3.81 12.89 -3.66
C LEU A 79 3.51 14.28 -3.11
N ARG A 80 2.26 14.74 -3.24
CA ARG A 80 1.83 16.04 -2.70
C ARG A 80 2.00 16.11 -1.18
N ALA A 81 1.65 15.04 -0.45
CA ALA A 81 1.82 14.99 0.99
C ALA A 81 3.30 15.05 1.38
N ALA A 82 4.18 14.30 0.69
CA ALA A 82 5.62 14.34 0.92
C ALA A 82 6.25 15.71 0.59
N GLU A 83 5.70 16.45 -0.36
CA GLU A 83 6.10 17.83 -0.66
C GLU A 83 5.67 18.82 0.44
N HIS A 84 4.56 18.56 1.13
CA HIS A 84 4.06 19.39 2.24
C HIS A 84 4.63 18.97 3.60
N SER A 85 5.10 17.73 3.74
CA SER A 85 5.87 17.24 4.89
C SER A 85 7.35 17.63 4.81
N ARG A 86 7.66 18.84 4.31
CA ARG A 86 8.96 19.46 4.63
C ARG A 86 8.87 19.80 6.11
N PRO A 87 9.70 19.22 7.00
CA PRO A 87 9.80 19.75 8.33
C PRO A 87 10.25 21.21 8.18
N SER A 88 9.41 22.14 8.60
CA SER A 88 9.89 23.45 9.02
C SER A 88 10.89 23.19 10.13
N GLY A 89 12.17 23.30 9.81
CA GLY A 89 13.26 23.22 10.76
C GLY A 89 14.55 23.49 10.00
N GLY A 90 15.30 24.54 10.27
CA GLY A 90 15.20 25.65 11.20
C GLY A 90 16.48 26.46 10.99
#